data_AF-A0A1G2YSP5-F1
#
_entry.id   AF-A0A1G2YSP5-F1
#
_cell.length_a   1.000
_cell.length_b   1.000
_cell.length_c   1.000
_cell.angle_alpha   90.00
_cell.angle_beta   90.00
_cell.angle_gamma   90.00
#
_symmetry.space_group_name_H-M   'P 1'
#
loop_
_entity.id
_entity.type
_entity.pdbx_description
1 polymer ?
#
loop_
_entity_poly.entity_id
_entity_poly.type
_entity_poly.pdbx_seq_one_letter_code
_entity_poly.pdbx_strand_id
1 'polypeptide(L)'
;MSMIDKKEFQTFGRVLCILGESFAKDPEKWLEKLNPLLNEEDKTVDKIEIKESTERLKDFQLYDVAKLQTIEELTLTLKQFTLDELRLILKEYKLGYSKLKSVNSLAEYIADQAKKRTTDVFQHHEK
;
A
#
# COMPACT_ATOMS: atom_id res chain seq x y z
N MET A 1 -34.06 -8.05 -24.10
CA MET A 1 -34.14 -7.30 -22.84
C MET A 1 -35.13 -8.03 -21.95
N SER A 2 -34.75 -8.50 -20.76
CA SER A 2 -35.72 -9.11 -19.84
C SER A 2 -36.57 -8.00 -19.22
N MET A 3 -37.88 -8.03 -19.45
CA MET A 3 -38.82 -7.20 -18.70
C MET A 3 -38.97 -7.82 -17.31
N ILE A 4 -38.69 -7.04 -16.27
CA ILE A 4 -38.96 -7.42 -14.88
C ILE A 4 -40.49 -7.45 -14.71
N ASP A 5 -41.03 -8.58 -14.26
CA ASP A 5 -42.47 -8.74 -14.03
C ASP A 5 -42.88 -8.05 -12.71
N LYS A 6 -44.13 -7.59 -12.65
CA LYS A 6 -44.73 -6.98 -11.45
C LYS A 6 -44.59 -7.86 -10.22
N LYS A 7 -44.66 -9.19 -10.40
CA LYS A 7 -44.47 -10.17 -9.32
C LYS A 7 -43.04 -10.18 -8.78
N GLU A 8 -42.05 -10.06 -9.65
CA GLU A 8 -40.63 -10.00 -9.27
C GLU A 8 -40.37 -8.71 -8.49
N PHE A 9 -40.93 -7.59 -8.95
CA PHE A 9 -40.83 -6.31 -8.25
C PHE A 9 -41.50 -6.34 -6.86
N GLN A 10 -42.68 -6.96 -6.74
CA GLN A 10 -43.35 -7.14 -5.46
C GLN A 10 -42.56 -8.06 -4.50
N THR A 11 -41.94 -9.11 -5.04
CA THR A 11 -41.11 -10.03 -4.27
C THR A 11 -39.87 -9.32 -3.75
N PHE A 12 -39.21 -8.53 -4.59
CA PHE A 12 -38.08 -7.69 -4.18
C PHE A 12 -38.47 -6.70 -3.07
N GLY A 13 -39.63 -6.05 -3.21
CA GLY A 13 -40.16 -5.16 -2.15
C GLY A 13 -40.37 -5.87 -0.82
N ARG A 14 -40.87 -7.10 -0.81
CA ARG A 14 -41.01 -7.89 0.43
C ARG A 14 -39.66 -8.21 1.07
N VAL A 15 -38.65 -8.54 0.27
CA VAL A 15 -37.29 -8.78 0.76
C VAL A 15 -36.72 -7.53 1.42
N LEU A 16 -36.93 -6.35 0.84
CA LEU A 16 -36.51 -5.08 1.44
C LEU A 16 -37.22 -4.79 2.77
N CYS A 17 -38.52 -5.09 2.88
CA CYS A 17 -39.24 -4.94 4.14
C CYS A 17 -38.68 -5.85 5.24
N ILE A 18 -38.46 -7.13 4.93
CA ILE A 18 -37.88 -8.11 5.87
C ILE A 18 -36.48 -7.68 6.30
N LEU A 19 -35.68 -7.17 5.35
CA LEU A 19 -34.35 -6.65 5.65
C LEU A 19 -34.43 -5.43 6.57
N GLY A 20 -35.35 -4.49 6.32
CA GLY A 20 -35.60 -3.33 7.16
C GLY A 20 -36.06 -3.69 8.57
N GLU A 21 -36.97 -4.64 8.71
CA GLU A 21 -37.41 -5.18 10.00
C GLU A 21 -36.27 -5.86 10.75
N SER A 22 -35.40 -6.58 10.04
CA SER A 22 -34.20 -7.21 10.60
C SER A 22 -33.19 -6.18 11.13
N PHE A 23 -32.99 -5.05 10.43
CA PHE A 23 -32.17 -3.95 10.91
C PHE A 23 -32.76 -3.26 12.15
N ALA A 24 -34.08 -3.08 12.18
CA ALA A 24 -34.76 -2.46 13.31
C ALA A 24 -34.75 -3.33 14.57
N LYS A 25 -34.75 -4.66 14.40
CA LYS A 25 -34.82 -5.62 15.51
C LYS A 25 -33.50 -5.78 16.26
N ASP A 26 -32.38 -5.86 15.54
CA ASP A 26 -31.03 -6.04 16.12
C ASP A 26 -30.01 -5.17 15.39
N PRO A 27 -30.03 -3.84 15.59
CA PRO A 27 -29.15 -2.92 14.89
C PRO A 27 -27.66 -3.18 15.18
N GLU A 28 -27.32 -3.54 16.42
CA GLU A 28 -25.92 -3.78 16.85
C GLU A 28 -25.27 -4.92 16.08
N LYS A 29 -25.97 -6.05 15.92
CA LYS A 29 -25.47 -7.22 15.17
C LYS A 29 -25.28 -6.94 13.69
N TRP A 30 -26.07 -6.04 13.12
CA TRP A 30 -25.91 -5.60 11.75
C TRP A 30 -24.76 -4.61 11.60
N LEU A 31 -24.59 -3.69 12.56
CA LEU A 31 -23.42 -2.82 12.61
C LEU A 31 -22.13 -3.62 12.74
N GLU A 32 -22.09 -4.67 13.58
CA GLU A 32 -20.92 -5.56 13.68
C GLU A 32 -20.58 -6.29 12.38
N LYS A 33 -21.60 -6.62 11.56
CA LYS A 33 -21.40 -7.28 10.26
C LYS A 33 -21.07 -6.32 9.14
N LEU A 34 -21.62 -5.11 9.18
CA LEU A 34 -21.45 -4.09 8.15
C LEU A 34 -20.20 -3.23 8.39
N ASN A 35 -19.77 -3.02 9.64
CA ASN A 35 -18.56 -2.27 9.97
C ASN A 35 -17.30 -2.85 9.33
N PRO A 36 -17.06 -4.18 9.31
CA PRO A 36 -15.93 -4.74 8.58
C PRO A 36 -15.95 -4.39 7.09
N LEU A 37 -17.13 -4.39 6.46
CA LEU A 37 -17.32 -4.09 5.03
C LEU A 37 -17.21 -2.59 4.73
N LEU A 38 -17.63 -1.73 5.66
CA LEU A 38 -17.46 -0.28 5.56
C LEU A 38 -16.01 0.15 5.83
N ASN A 39 -15.29 -0.63 6.63
CA ASN A 39 -13.88 -0.44 6.92
C ASN A 39 -12.97 -1.17 5.91
N GLU A 40 -13.49 -1.73 4.81
CA GLU A 40 -12.66 -2.26 3.72
C GLU A 40 -11.94 -1.16 2.91
N GLU A 41 -12.11 0.12 3.25
CA GLU A 41 -11.17 1.17 2.83
C GLU A 41 -9.94 1.31 3.74
N ASP A 42 -9.81 0.58 4.85
CA ASP A 42 -8.60 0.66 5.69
C ASP A 42 -8.18 -0.68 6.34
N LYS A 43 -7.52 -1.51 5.53
CA LYS A 43 -6.35 -2.35 5.87
C LYS A 43 -6.19 -2.70 7.36
N THR A 44 -6.70 -3.85 7.78
CA THR A 44 -6.33 -4.49 9.05
C THR A 44 -5.78 -5.90 8.85
N VAL A 45 -4.83 -6.04 7.93
CA VAL A 45 -3.86 -7.15 7.95
C VAL A 45 -2.45 -6.65 8.32
N ASP A 46 -2.13 -5.35 8.14
CA ASP A 46 -0.73 -4.88 8.25
C ASP A 46 -0.38 -4.04 9.51
N LYS A 47 -1.33 -3.70 10.41
CA LYS A 47 -1.04 -2.71 11.47
C LYS A 47 -0.06 -3.16 12.56
N ILE A 48 0.16 -4.47 12.71
CA ILE A 48 1.12 -5.00 13.69
C ILE A 48 2.51 -5.14 13.04
N GLU A 49 2.61 -5.69 11.82
CA GLU A 49 3.89 -5.78 11.08
C GLU A 49 4.44 -4.42 10.62
N ILE A 50 3.59 -3.44 10.25
CA ILE A 50 4.04 -2.10 9.85
C ILE A 50 4.65 -1.33 11.02
N LYS A 51 4.19 -1.54 12.25
CA LYS A 51 4.73 -0.83 13.42
C LYS A 51 6.18 -1.23 13.71
N GLU A 52 6.51 -2.51 13.63
CA GLU A 52 7.90 -2.96 13.77
C GLU A 52 8.75 -2.60 12.55
N SER A 53 8.19 -2.72 11.33
CA SER A 53 8.87 -2.35 10.09
C SER A 53 9.22 -0.85 10.01
N THR A 54 8.41 0.02 10.62
CA THR A 54 8.65 1.47 10.61
C THR A 54 9.75 1.93 11.56
N GLU A 55 10.10 1.15 12.60
CA GLU A 55 11.19 1.54 13.50
C GLU A 55 12.55 1.46 12.81
N ARG A 56 12.81 0.40 12.04
CA ARG A 56 14.04 0.25 11.25
C ARG A 56 14.16 1.28 10.12
N LEU A 57 13.03 1.74 9.60
CA LEU A 57 12.98 2.74 8.53
C LEU A 57 13.20 4.18 9.00
N LYS A 58 12.83 4.51 10.24
CA LYS A 58 13.01 5.87 10.79
C LYS A 58 14.47 6.33 10.80
N ASP A 59 15.39 5.39 11.02
CA ASP A 59 16.82 5.68 11.07
C ASP A 59 17.52 5.50 9.71
N PHE A 60 16.81 4.96 8.71
CA PHE A 60 17.38 4.71 7.38
C PHE A 60 17.33 5.96 6.50
N GLN A 61 18.45 6.68 6.45
CA GLN A 61 18.64 7.84 5.57
C GLN A 61 19.14 7.41 4.18
N LEU A 62 18.20 7.14 3.26
CA LEU A 62 18.47 6.58 1.93
C LEU A 62 19.53 7.39 1.15
N TYR A 63 19.45 8.72 1.17
CA TYR A 63 20.35 9.57 0.39
C TYR A 63 21.76 9.65 0.97
N ASP A 64 21.91 9.56 2.29
CA ASP A 64 23.24 9.59 2.92
C ASP A 64 23.96 8.26 2.69
N VAL A 65 23.25 7.15 2.80
CA VAL A 65 23.76 5.83 2.42
C VAL A 65 24.08 5.77 0.92
N ALA A 66 23.20 6.31 0.06
CA ALA A 66 23.41 6.32 -1.39
C ALA A 66 24.58 7.21 -1.83
N LYS A 67 25.00 8.23 -1.05
CA LYS A 67 26.22 9.00 -1.35
C LYS A 67 27.48 8.20 -1.06
N LEU A 68 27.48 7.39 -0.01
CA LEU A 68 28.65 6.67 0.50
C LEU A 68 28.87 5.30 -0.17
N GLN A 69 27.79 4.61 -0.55
CA GLN A 69 27.85 3.24 -1.08
C GLN A 69 27.76 3.19 -2.60
N THR A 70 28.24 2.12 -3.23
CA THR A 70 28.00 1.83 -4.65
C THR A 70 26.55 1.37 -4.91
N ILE A 71 26.11 1.35 -6.18
CA ILE A 71 24.77 0.85 -6.54
C ILE A 71 24.57 -0.59 -6.07
N GLU A 72 25.59 -1.43 -6.20
CA GLU A 72 25.55 -2.85 -5.84
C GLU A 72 25.44 -3.04 -4.32
N GLU A 73 26.22 -2.28 -3.55
CA GLU A 73 26.16 -2.28 -2.08
C GLU A 73 24.83 -1.74 -1.54
N LEU A 74 24.33 -0.67 -2.14
CA LEU A 74 23.04 -0.09 -1.79
C LEU A 74 21.90 -1.08 -2.10
N THR A 75 21.97 -1.77 -3.24
CA THR A 75 21.00 -2.80 -3.61
C THR A 75 21.03 -3.97 -2.62
N LEU A 76 22.23 -4.39 -2.19
CA LEU A 76 22.38 -5.47 -1.22
C LEU A 76 21.79 -5.09 0.15
N THR A 77 21.98 -3.84 0.57
CA THR A 77 21.39 -3.28 1.79
C THR A 77 19.86 -3.22 1.67
N LEU A 78 19.34 -2.76 0.53
CA LEU A 78 17.90 -2.68 0.27
C LEU A 78 17.22 -4.06 0.19
N LYS A 79 17.93 -5.10 -0.24
CA LYS A 79 17.41 -6.48 -0.25
C LYS A 79 17.16 -7.06 1.13
N GLN A 80 17.69 -6.46 2.20
CA GLN A 80 17.42 -6.87 3.57
C GLN A 80 16.02 -6.44 4.05
N PHE A 81 15.39 -5.50 3.34
CA PHE A 81 14.05 -5.03 3.64
C PHE A 81 12.99 -5.92 2.98
N THR A 82 11.85 -5.99 3.65
CA THR A 82 10.63 -6.59 3.13
C THR A 82 10.06 -5.75 1.97
N LEU A 83 9.17 -6.37 1.20
CA LEU A 83 8.56 -5.71 0.05
C LEU A 83 7.76 -4.46 0.44
N ASP A 84 7.08 -4.51 1.59
CA ASP A 84 6.27 -3.38 2.06
C ASP A 84 7.13 -2.26 2.65
N GLU A 85 8.26 -2.58 3.28
CA GLU A 85 9.27 -1.59 3.67
C GLU A 85 9.85 -0.87 2.45
N LEU A 86 10.19 -1.60 1.38
CA LEU A 86 10.66 -0.99 0.14
C LEU A 86 9.60 -0.09 -0.52
N ARG A 87 8.32 -0.45 -0.43
CA ARG A 87 7.21 0.42 -0.88
C ARG A 87 7.08 1.68 -0.02
N LEU A 88 7.31 1.57 1.28
CA LEU A 88 7.34 2.73 2.18
C LEU A 88 8.49 3.67 1.80
N ILE A 89 9.70 3.15 1.56
CA ILE A 89 10.84 3.94 1.07
C ILE A 89 10.48 4.69 -0.22
N LEU A 90 9.87 4.00 -1.19
CA LEU A 90 9.41 4.62 -2.44
C LEU A 90 8.48 5.81 -2.22
N LYS A 91 7.55 5.68 -1.27
CA LYS A 91 6.56 6.71 -0.94
C LYS A 91 7.20 7.88 -0.19
N GLU A 92 8.03 7.58 0.81
CA GLU A 92 8.67 8.56 1.68
C GLU A 92 9.66 9.45 0.91
N TYR A 93 10.52 8.82 0.11
CA TYR A 93 11.53 9.51 -0.70
C TYR A 93 11.01 9.99 -2.07
N LYS A 94 9.69 9.86 -2.32
CA LYS A 94 9.01 10.28 -3.56
C LYS A 94 9.76 9.82 -4.82
N LEU A 95 10.17 8.54 -4.85
CA LEU A 95 11.00 7.98 -5.93
C LEU A 95 10.20 7.65 -7.20
N GLY A 96 8.87 7.80 -7.16
CA GLY A 96 7.97 7.52 -8.28
C GLY A 96 7.15 6.25 -8.07
N TYR A 97 6.21 5.99 -8.97
CA TYR A 97 5.38 4.80 -8.92
C TYR A 97 6.07 3.63 -9.63
N SER A 98 6.24 2.53 -8.92
CA SER A 98 6.75 1.28 -9.46
C SER A 98 5.67 0.21 -9.47
N LYS A 99 5.48 -0.46 -10.61
CA LYS A 99 4.64 -1.66 -10.74
C LYS A 99 5.37 -2.94 -10.33
N LEU A 100 6.62 -2.83 -9.87
CA LEU A 100 7.46 -3.99 -9.54
C LEU A 100 6.95 -4.68 -8.28
N LYS A 101 6.86 -6.00 -8.33
CA LYS A 101 6.32 -6.86 -7.26
C LYS A 101 7.36 -7.80 -6.64
N SER A 102 8.63 -7.64 -6.97
CA SER A 102 9.72 -8.46 -6.40
C SER A 102 10.65 -7.58 -5.59
N VAL A 103 11.09 -8.07 -4.43
CA VAL A 103 12.05 -7.38 -3.55
C VAL A 103 13.31 -7.01 -4.32
N ASN A 104 13.83 -7.95 -5.13
CA ASN A 104 15.06 -7.72 -5.90
C ASN A 104 14.93 -6.57 -6.89
N SER A 105 13.87 -6.58 -7.70
CA SER A 105 13.68 -5.54 -8.72
C SER A 105 13.29 -4.20 -8.12
N LEU A 106 12.56 -4.20 -6.99
CA LEU A 106 12.21 -2.98 -6.27
C LEU A 106 13.44 -2.35 -5.60
N ALA A 107 14.33 -3.16 -5.01
CA ALA A 107 15.59 -2.71 -4.43
C ALA A 107 16.52 -2.11 -5.49
N GLU A 108 16.68 -2.77 -6.65
CA GLU A 108 17.47 -2.24 -7.78
C GLU A 108 16.90 -0.91 -8.30
N TYR A 109 15.58 -0.82 -8.43
CA TYR A 109 14.91 0.42 -8.85
C TYR A 109 15.15 1.56 -7.85
N ILE A 110 15.01 1.30 -6.56
CA ILE A 110 15.24 2.30 -5.50
C ILE A 110 16.71 2.73 -5.50
N ALA A 111 17.66 1.79 -5.63
CA ALA A 111 19.09 2.10 -5.67
C ALA A 111 19.46 3.00 -6.87
N ASP A 112 18.95 2.68 -8.06
CA ASP A 112 19.16 3.47 -9.28
C ASP A 112 18.57 4.89 -9.16
N GLN A 113 17.33 5.00 -8.65
CA GLN A 113 16.69 6.30 -8.43
C GLN A 113 17.39 7.13 -7.35
N ALA A 114 17.83 6.50 -6.26
CA ALA A 114 18.57 7.16 -5.21
C ALA A 114 19.90 7.72 -5.75
N LYS A 115 20.65 6.90 -6.48
CA LYS A 115 21.92 7.31 -7.08
C LYS A 115 21.77 8.43 -8.10
N LYS A 116 20.80 8.35 -9.00
CA LYS A 116 20.52 9.43 -9.96
C LYS A 116 20.23 10.78 -9.29
N ARG A 117 19.63 10.77 -8.10
CA ARG A 117 19.31 11.99 -7.34
C ARG A 117 20.45 12.48 -6.45
N THR A 118 21.39 11.60 -6.08
CA THR A 118 22.58 11.97 -5.28
C THR A 118 23.81 12.27 -6.12
N THR A 119 23.90 11.74 -7.34
CA THR A 119 24.99 12.03 -8.25
C THR A 119 24.86 13.49 -8.69
N ASP A 120 25.83 14.29 -8.25
CA ASP A 120 25.92 15.70 -8.61
C ASP A 120 26.16 15.82 -10.13
N VAL A 121 25.19 16.42 -10.81
CA VAL A 121 25.15 16.57 -12.27
C VAL A 121 26.26 17.51 -12.78
N PHE A 122 26.95 18.23 -11.89
CA PHE A 122 28.01 19.18 -12.24
C PHE A 122 29.44 18.59 -12.21
N GLN A 123 29.62 17.32 -11.84
CA GLN A 123 30.98 16.73 -11.70
C GLN A 123 31.73 16.46 -13.02
N HIS A 124 31.18 16.77 -14.19
CA HIS A 124 31.76 16.42 -15.49
C HIS A 124 32.06 17.60 -16.43
N HIS A 125 32.08 18.85 -15.93
CA HIS A 125 32.36 20.04 -16.76
C HIS A 125 33.73 20.71 -16.54
N GLU A 126 34.68 20.03 -15.88
CA GLU A 126 36.08 20.45 -15.88
C GLU A 126 36.99 19.28 -16.31
N LYS A 127 37.17 19.13 -17.63
CA LYS A 127 38.43 18.68 -18.25
C LYS A 127 38.40 18.94 -19.75
#